data_AF-A0A255ETH2-F1
#
_entry.id   AF-A0A255ETH2-F1
#
_cell.length_a   1.000
_cell.length_b   1.000
_cell.length_c   1.000
_cell.angle_alpha   90.00
_cell.angle_beta   90.00
_cell.angle_gamma   90.00
#
_symmetry.space_group_name_H-M   'P 1'
#
loop_
_entity.id
_entity.type
_entity.pdbx_description
1 polymer ?
#
loop_
_entity_poly.entity_id
_entity_poly.type
_entity_poly.pdbx_seq_one_letter_code
_entity_poly.pdbx_strand_id
1 'polypeptide(L)'
;MSARPVPDPEPPAAVAAEAGSRLPRSPLALMWVAAVVLVTAGWFVGVALGWIRPVDRALLAPPLTPGSAMVQILGAIALLTWPGVACLAALLVAWWCARRRLHSFALVIALAPLISWGLAALFKRLYALDRPPGSADLGLITQGGASFPSSHAAVAGATAAMLIAGSLATRQRYGTRVGWRITAAVLVVVVVLNRWLLHAHWPSDIVGGLLLGASVTVVSLVVANLHVLPPHHRPGPGTATVAVIHNPVRLIDVKVFKRTVEHQAALAGYRPPLWLETTPDDIGPGQVRAALAAGADLVLVAGGDGTVRAVCDAMAGSGVPMALIPAGTTNLLARNLGVPTDHVAALESAFQGQVEPIDLVRLSVNGGPAAGGSEHRFGVIAGVGIDAAIMGSTSDELKRSLGTAAYVLSGPQALRHRPFDVELTVDDDEPIHSRASVVLVGNVGLMPGGIQLIPDARPNDGQVDVLLASPTDVMEWWGVLQRILSQGRHTTDAIRQYRARRVRVRLREPQQYQLDGDVMGPCTEFIAEVDPGAIQMIHPGVRRGLSPAAR
;
A
#
# COMPACT_ATOMS: atom_id res chain seq x y z
N MET A 1 49.31 -39.85 14.88
CA MET A 1 48.59 -39.33 16.05
C MET A 1 47.42 -38.51 15.54
N SER A 2 46.21 -39.03 15.77
CA SER A 2 44.93 -38.43 15.38
C SER A 2 44.59 -37.27 16.32
N ALA A 3 44.36 -36.07 15.78
CA ALA A 3 43.76 -34.96 16.50
C ALA A 3 42.30 -34.84 16.05
N ARG A 4 41.39 -35.05 17.02
CA ARG A 4 39.93 -34.99 16.85
C ARG A 4 39.47 -33.54 16.67
N PRO A 5 38.41 -33.28 15.89
CA PRO A 5 37.79 -31.96 15.83
C PRO A 5 36.96 -31.70 17.10
N VAL A 6 37.05 -30.47 17.60
CA VAL A 6 36.28 -29.92 18.73
C VAL A 6 34.81 -29.82 18.30
N PRO A 7 33.83 -30.28 19.10
CA PRO A 7 32.42 -30.16 18.74
C PRO A 7 31.93 -28.72 18.95
N ASP A 8 31.16 -28.20 17.98
CA ASP A 8 30.43 -26.94 18.11
C ASP A 8 29.46 -27.02 19.32
N PRO A 9 29.33 -25.95 20.12
CA PRO A 9 28.36 -25.94 21.21
C PRO A 9 26.94 -25.90 20.64
N GLU A 10 26.12 -26.89 21.00
CA GLU A 10 24.69 -26.89 20.75
C GLU A 10 24.06 -25.58 21.26
N PRO A 11 23.20 -24.91 20.47
CA PRO A 11 22.48 -23.75 20.96
C PRO A 11 21.49 -24.20 22.06
N PRO A 12 21.40 -23.47 23.19
CA PRO A 12 20.50 -23.84 24.27
C PRO A 12 19.05 -23.86 23.77
N ALA A 13 18.35 -24.95 24.10
CA ALA A 13 16.98 -25.30 23.70
C ALA A 13 15.87 -24.35 24.22
N ALA A 14 16.17 -23.08 24.47
CA ALA A 14 15.24 -22.07 25.00
C ALA A 14 15.03 -20.86 24.07
N VAL A 15 15.58 -20.86 22.84
CA VAL A 15 15.50 -19.72 21.89
C VAL A 15 14.30 -19.84 20.91
N ALA A 16 13.45 -20.85 21.03
CA ALA A 16 12.35 -21.09 20.07
C ALA A 16 10.98 -20.50 20.46
N ALA A 17 10.86 -19.68 21.52
CA ALA A 17 9.55 -19.27 22.05
C ALA A 17 9.16 -17.77 21.93
N GLU A 18 10.03 -16.87 21.47
CA GLU A 18 9.70 -15.42 21.42
C GLU A 18 9.91 -14.72 20.07
N ALA A 19 9.92 -15.48 18.97
CA ALA A 19 9.77 -14.94 17.62
C ALA A 19 8.29 -14.62 17.33
N GLY A 20 7.75 -13.56 17.95
CA GLY A 20 6.34 -13.22 17.76
C GLY A 20 5.81 -11.96 18.43
N SER A 21 6.65 -11.03 18.90
CA SER A 21 6.16 -9.81 19.55
C SER A 21 5.65 -8.79 18.51
N ARG A 22 4.41 -9.00 18.08
CA ARG A 22 3.51 -7.96 17.56
C ARG A 22 3.60 -6.75 18.50
N LEU A 23 3.68 -5.54 17.96
CA LEU A 23 3.63 -4.29 18.74
C LEU A 23 2.57 -4.41 19.85
N PRO A 24 2.82 -3.89 21.07
CA PRO A 24 1.82 -3.89 22.11
C PRO A 24 0.61 -3.12 21.57
N ARG A 25 -0.47 -3.87 21.30
CA ARG A 25 -1.77 -3.31 20.95
C ARG A 25 -2.07 -2.23 21.98
N SER A 26 -2.56 -1.06 21.55
CA SER A 26 -2.88 0.00 22.49
C SER A 26 -3.75 -0.61 23.60
N PRO A 27 -3.39 -0.45 24.89
CA PRO A 27 -4.06 -1.14 25.99
C PRO A 27 -5.57 -0.84 25.99
N LEU A 28 -5.96 0.34 25.50
CA LEU A 28 -7.34 0.73 25.25
C LEU A 28 -8.04 -0.13 24.18
N ALA A 29 -7.42 -0.41 23.02
CA ALA A 29 -8.04 -1.25 22.00
C ALA A 29 -8.21 -2.70 22.48
N LEU A 30 -7.21 -3.22 23.19
CA LEU A 30 -7.30 -4.52 23.85
C LEU A 30 -8.43 -4.57 24.88
N MET A 31 -8.57 -3.51 25.68
CA MET A 31 -9.62 -3.40 26.68
C MET A 31 -11.02 -3.35 26.05
N TRP A 32 -11.19 -2.63 24.93
CA TRP A 32 -12.45 -2.62 24.17
C TRP A 32 -12.77 -3.98 23.55
N VAL A 33 -11.78 -4.67 22.97
CA VAL A 33 -11.96 -6.04 22.46
C VAL A 33 -12.38 -6.96 23.60
N ALA A 34 -11.69 -6.92 24.74
CA ALA A 34 -12.01 -7.73 25.91
C ALA A 34 -13.42 -7.43 26.42
N ALA A 35 -13.82 -6.16 26.51
CA ALA A 35 -15.16 -5.76 26.92
C ALA A 35 -16.24 -6.33 25.99
N VAL A 36 -16.07 -6.21 24.67
CA VAL A 36 -17.03 -6.72 23.68
C VAL A 36 -17.15 -8.25 23.74
N VAL A 37 -16.02 -8.95 23.91
CA VAL A 37 -16.00 -10.42 24.06
C VAL A 37 -16.66 -10.84 25.38
N LEU A 38 -16.38 -10.16 26.49
CA LEU A 38 -16.97 -10.46 27.80
C LEU A 38 -18.48 -10.21 27.82
N VAL A 39 -18.96 -9.12 27.22
CA VAL A 39 -20.40 -8.83 27.08
C VAL A 39 -21.08 -9.93 26.27
N THR A 40 -20.46 -10.36 25.17
CA THR A 40 -21.00 -11.44 24.33
C THR A 40 -21.02 -12.78 25.06
N ALA A 41 -19.94 -13.12 25.78
CA ALA A 41 -19.87 -14.34 26.58
C ALA A 41 -20.90 -14.33 27.72
N GLY A 42 -21.04 -13.21 28.43
CA GLY A 42 -22.03 -13.01 29.49
C GLY A 42 -23.46 -13.16 28.96
N TRP A 43 -23.75 -12.61 27.78
CA TRP A 43 -25.05 -12.79 27.12
C TRP A 43 -25.31 -14.27 26.81
N PHE A 44 -24.33 -14.98 26.25
CA PHE A 44 -24.46 -16.41 25.90
C PHE A 44 -24.74 -17.27 27.14
N VAL A 45 -24.01 -17.01 28.23
CA VAL A 45 -24.23 -17.70 29.50
C VAL A 45 -25.63 -17.38 30.05
N GLY A 46 -26.06 -16.11 30.04
CA GLY A 46 -27.39 -15.72 30.51
C GLY A 46 -28.53 -16.37 29.72
N VAL A 47 -28.38 -16.51 28.39
CA VAL A 47 -29.36 -17.23 27.56
C VAL A 47 -29.35 -18.73 27.87
N ALA A 48 -28.18 -19.34 27.98
CA ALA A 48 -28.03 -20.77 28.28
C ALA A 48 -28.61 -21.13 29.66
N LEU A 49 -28.44 -20.26 30.66
CA LEU A 49 -29.02 -20.40 32.00
C LEU A 49 -30.50 -20.03 32.06
N GLY A 50 -31.08 -19.53 30.96
CA GLY A 50 -32.50 -19.22 30.85
C GLY A 50 -32.94 -17.91 31.51
N TRP A 51 -32.01 -17.04 31.92
CA TRP A 51 -32.33 -15.78 32.64
C TRP A 51 -33.26 -14.85 31.87
N ILE A 52 -33.15 -14.84 30.54
CA ILE A 52 -33.90 -13.93 29.66
C ILE A 52 -35.21 -14.53 29.13
N ARG A 53 -35.48 -15.82 29.40
CA ARG A 53 -36.65 -16.53 28.85
C ARG A 53 -38.02 -15.90 29.18
N PRO A 54 -38.24 -15.29 30.37
CA PRO A 54 -39.49 -14.57 30.62
C PRO A 54 -39.71 -13.40 29.65
N VAL A 55 -38.63 -12.67 29.33
CA VAL A 55 -38.66 -11.54 28.39
C VAL A 55 -38.89 -12.04 26.97
N ASP A 56 -38.21 -13.11 26.56
CA ASP A 56 -38.41 -13.74 25.24
C ASP A 56 -39.86 -14.13 24.99
N ARG A 57 -40.54 -14.69 26.02
CA ARG A 57 -41.96 -15.07 25.92
C ARG A 57 -42.88 -13.86 25.86
N ALA A 58 -42.60 -12.82 26.63
CA ALA A 58 -43.38 -11.58 26.60
C ALA A 58 -43.27 -10.85 25.25
N LEU A 59 -42.16 -11.05 24.54
CA LEU A 59 -41.88 -10.43 23.24
C LEU A 59 -42.13 -11.38 22.06
N LEU A 60 -42.89 -12.47 22.21
CA LEU A 60 -43.24 -13.35 21.09
C LEU A 60 -44.04 -12.59 20.02
N ALA A 61 -43.66 -12.75 18.74
CA ALA A 61 -44.43 -12.17 17.64
C ALA A 61 -45.81 -12.85 17.54
N PRO A 62 -46.82 -12.20 16.93
CA PRO A 62 -48.08 -12.86 16.62
C PRO A 62 -47.90 -14.07 15.68
N PRO A 63 -48.70 -15.15 15.82
CA PRO A 63 -48.63 -16.31 14.94
C PRO A 63 -49.02 -15.94 13.51
N LEU A 64 -48.29 -16.51 12.55
CA LEU A 64 -48.54 -16.36 11.12
C LEU A 64 -49.27 -17.58 10.57
N THR A 65 -50.17 -17.37 9.61
CA THR A 65 -50.84 -18.46 8.91
C THR A 65 -49.91 -19.09 7.86
N PRO A 66 -49.66 -20.41 7.94
CA PRO A 66 -48.86 -21.12 6.94
C PRO A 66 -49.39 -20.91 5.52
N GLY A 67 -48.48 -20.75 4.55
CA GLY A 67 -48.84 -20.54 3.14
C GLY A 67 -49.33 -19.14 2.77
N SER A 68 -49.56 -18.24 3.74
CA SER A 68 -49.98 -16.86 3.46
C SER A 68 -48.94 -16.05 2.66
N ALA A 69 -49.40 -15.02 1.95
CA ALA A 69 -48.52 -14.13 1.18
C ALA A 69 -47.42 -13.49 2.06
N MET A 70 -47.75 -13.15 3.31
CA MET A 70 -46.79 -12.62 4.28
C MET A 70 -45.66 -13.61 4.56
N VAL A 71 -45.98 -14.89 4.81
CA VAL A 71 -44.98 -15.94 5.05
C VAL A 71 -44.12 -16.17 3.80
N GLN A 72 -44.69 -16.12 2.60
CA GLN A 72 -43.93 -16.25 1.35
C GLN A 72 -42.95 -15.09 1.15
N ILE A 73 -43.39 -13.85 1.38
CA ILE A 73 -42.54 -12.65 1.31
C ILE A 73 -41.41 -12.72 2.36
N LEU A 74 -41.75 -13.03 3.61
CA LEU A 74 -40.77 -13.17 4.68
C LEU A 74 -39.81 -14.34 4.41
N GLY A 75 -40.29 -15.44 3.83
CA GLY A 75 -39.48 -16.58 3.38
C GLY A 75 -38.50 -16.21 2.27
N ALA A 76 -38.92 -15.38 1.30
CA ALA A 76 -38.03 -14.86 0.26
C ALA A 76 -36.93 -13.96 0.84
N ILE A 77 -37.29 -13.06 1.77
CA ILE A 77 -36.32 -12.22 2.49
C ILE A 77 -35.35 -13.09 3.31
N ALA A 78 -35.83 -14.17 3.92
CA ALA A 78 -35.01 -15.12 4.66
C ALA A 78 -33.96 -15.82 3.80
N LEU A 79 -34.29 -16.09 2.54
CA LEU A 79 -33.40 -16.71 1.57
C LEU A 79 -32.38 -15.70 1.05
N LEU A 80 -32.80 -14.47 0.75
CA LEU A 80 -31.90 -13.39 0.32
C LEU A 80 -30.87 -13.04 1.41
N THR A 81 -31.28 -13.09 2.68
CA THR A 81 -30.42 -12.83 3.84
C THR A 81 -29.76 -14.10 4.39
N TRP A 82 -29.81 -15.21 3.66
CA TRP A 82 -29.20 -16.47 4.09
C TRP A 82 -27.67 -16.30 4.25
N PRO A 83 -27.06 -16.82 5.34
CA PRO A 83 -25.63 -16.67 5.62
C PRO A 83 -24.70 -16.95 4.43
N GLY A 84 -24.96 -18.00 3.65
CA GLY A 84 -24.11 -18.33 2.50
C GLY A 84 -24.22 -17.32 1.35
N VAL A 85 -25.40 -16.73 1.09
CA VAL A 85 -25.55 -15.65 0.09
C VAL A 85 -24.76 -14.42 0.53
N ALA A 86 -24.87 -14.03 1.80
CA ALA A 86 -24.12 -12.90 2.35
C ALA A 86 -22.60 -13.13 2.33
N CYS A 87 -22.13 -14.35 2.64
CA CYS A 87 -20.71 -14.69 2.54
C CYS A 87 -20.21 -14.63 1.09
N LEU A 88 -20.99 -15.11 0.12
CA LEU A 88 -20.63 -15.04 -1.31
C LEU A 88 -20.56 -13.59 -1.80
N ALA A 89 -21.51 -12.74 -1.41
CA ALA A 89 -21.46 -11.31 -1.69
C ALA A 89 -20.22 -10.64 -1.06
N ALA A 90 -19.88 -11.01 0.18
CA ALA A 90 -18.69 -10.51 0.85
C ALA A 90 -17.40 -10.94 0.12
N LEU A 91 -17.32 -12.18 -0.40
CA LEU A 91 -16.18 -12.64 -1.20
C LEU A 91 -16.01 -11.84 -2.50
N LEU A 92 -17.10 -11.48 -3.18
CA LEU A 92 -17.05 -10.64 -4.38
C LEU A 92 -16.53 -9.23 -4.05
N VAL A 93 -17.00 -8.63 -2.95
CA VAL A 93 -16.52 -7.32 -2.48
C VAL A 93 -15.06 -7.41 -2.03
N ALA A 94 -14.67 -8.47 -1.33
CA ALA A 94 -13.28 -8.71 -0.91
C ALA A 94 -12.36 -8.83 -2.13
N TRP A 95 -12.76 -9.57 -3.16
CA TRP A 95 -12.03 -9.67 -4.42
C TRP A 95 -11.86 -8.31 -5.11
N TRP A 96 -12.93 -7.50 -5.15
CA TRP A 96 -12.86 -6.13 -5.67
C TRP A 96 -11.92 -5.23 -4.85
N CYS A 97 -11.94 -5.33 -3.51
CA CYS A 97 -11.03 -4.62 -2.63
C CYS A 97 -9.57 -5.06 -2.84
N ALA A 98 -9.32 -6.36 -3.01
CA ALA A 98 -7.98 -6.91 -3.26
C ALA A 98 -7.40 -6.41 -4.58
N ARG A 99 -8.23 -6.32 -5.64
CA ARG A 99 -7.84 -5.70 -6.93
C ARG A 99 -7.44 -4.23 -6.81
N ARG A 100 -7.94 -3.53 -5.79
CA ARG A 100 -7.60 -2.14 -5.46
C ARG A 100 -6.47 -2.01 -4.43
N ARG A 101 -5.70 -3.08 -4.19
CA ARG A 101 -4.57 -3.14 -3.25
C ARG A 101 -4.96 -2.92 -1.77
N LEU A 102 -6.24 -3.11 -1.42
CA LEU A 102 -6.74 -3.03 -0.05
C LEU A 102 -6.69 -4.42 0.63
N HIS A 103 -5.53 -5.06 0.67
CA HIS A 103 -5.41 -6.49 1.03
C HIS A 103 -5.85 -6.80 2.46
N SER A 104 -5.45 -5.99 3.45
CA SER A 104 -5.85 -6.20 4.85
C SER A 104 -7.36 -6.05 5.05
N PHE A 105 -7.98 -5.12 4.32
CA PHE A 105 -9.42 -4.88 4.39
C PHE A 105 -10.21 -5.98 3.64
N ALA A 106 -9.72 -6.42 2.49
CA ALA A 106 -10.29 -7.53 1.74
C ALA A 106 -10.33 -8.83 2.57
N LEU A 107 -9.25 -9.12 3.31
CA LEU A 107 -9.17 -10.29 4.18
C LEU A 107 -10.22 -10.26 5.29
N VAL A 108 -10.42 -9.11 5.94
CA VAL A 108 -11.47 -8.96 6.97
C VAL A 108 -12.85 -9.12 6.36
N ILE A 109 -13.11 -8.52 5.19
CA ILE A 109 -14.40 -8.64 4.51
C ILE A 109 -14.74 -10.10 4.19
N ALA A 110 -13.75 -10.86 3.72
CA ALA A 110 -13.95 -12.26 3.38
C ALA A 110 -14.17 -13.13 4.63
N LEU A 111 -13.36 -12.94 5.67
CA LEU A 111 -13.31 -13.87 6.81
C LEU A 111 -14.35 -13.60 7.89
N ALA A 112 -14.68 -12.34 8.20
CA ALA A 112 -15.54 -12.04 9.35
C ALA A 112 -16.96 -12.63 9.22
N PRO A 113 -17.66 -12.56 8.07
CA PRO A 113 -18.95 -13.23 7.88
C PRO A 113 -18.85 -14.76 7.97
N LEU A 114 -17.80 -15.35 7.37
CA LEU A 114 -17.56 -16.79 7.38
C LEU A 114 -17.29 -17.32 8.80
N ILE A 115 -16.44 -16.64 9.56
CA ILE A 115 -16.14 -16.98 10.95
C ILE A 115 -17.40 -16.84 11.81
N SER A 116 -18.16 -15.76 11.62
CA SER A 116 -19.42 -15.54 12.36
C SER A 116 -20.43 -16.65 12.10
N TRP A 117 -20.56 -17.10 10.85
CA TRP A 117 -21.44 -18.22 10.50
C TRP A 117 -20.95 -19.54 11.11
N GLY A 118 -19.65 -19.84 11.01
CA GLY A 118 -19.05 -21.04 11.57
C GLY A 118 -19.19 -21.12 13.09
N LEU A 119 -18.93 -20.02 13.79
CA LEU A 119 -19.12 -19.93 15.24
C LEU A 119 -20.59 -20.05 15.64
N ALA A 120 -21.51 -19.42 14.92
CA ALA A 120 -22.94 -19.58 15.18
C ALA A 120 -23.38 -21.05 15.00
N ALA A 121 -22.87 -21.73 13.98
CA ALA A 121 -23.14 -23.16 13.78
C ALA A 121 -22.55 -24.04 14.89
N LEU A 122 -21.34 -23.72 15.37
CA LEU A 122 -20.73 -24.39 16.52
C LEU A 122 -21.57 -24.22 17.78
N PHE A 123 -21.93 -22.98 18.14
CA PHE A 123 -22.71 -22.70 19.35
C PHE A 123 -24.12 -23.32 19.30
N LYS A 124 -24.74 -23.40 18.12
CA LYS A 124 -25.99 -24.16 17.96
C LYS A 124 -25.86 -25.62 18.35
N ARG A 125 -24.73 -26.26 18.04
CA ARG A 125 -24.46 -27.65 18.45
C ARG A 125 -24.15 -27.76 19.94
N LEU A 126 -23.50 -26.76 20.52
CA LEU A 126 -23.11 -26.76 21.94
C LEU A 126 -24.31 -26.53 22.87
N TYR A 127 -25.17 -25.55 22.56
CA TYR A 127 -26.29 -25.19 23.42
C TYR A 127 -27.57 -25.96 23.10
N ALA A 128 -27.76 -26.39 21.84
CA ALA A 128 -28.90 -27.20 21.39
C ALA A 128 -30.28 -26.68 21.85
N LEU A 129 -30.46 -25.36 21.94
CA LEU A 129 -31.69 -24.75 22.46
C LEU A 129 -32.84 -24.82 21.45
N ASP A 130 -34.05 -24.97 21.98
CA ASP A 130 -35.28 -25.06 21.19
C ASP A 130 -35.69 -23.73 20.57
N ARG A 131 -36.37 -23.83 19.43
CA ARG A 131 -36.96 -22.68 18.72
C ARG A 131 -38.28 -22.24 19.35
N PRO A 132 -38.74 -21.01 19.06
CA PRO A 132 -40.09 -20.60 19.40
C PRO A 132 -41.16 -21.58 18.84
N PRO A 133 -42.30 -21.72 19.53
CA PRO A 133 -43.42 -22.53 19.05
C PRO A 133 -43.96 -21.99 17.72
N GLY A 134 -44.48 -22.87 16.86
CA GLY A 134 -45.00 -22.51 15.53
C GLY A 134 -43.94 -22.36 14.43
N SER A 135 -42.64 -22.46 14.79
CA SER A 135 -41.54 -22.30 13.82
C SER A 135 -41.45 -23.43 12.79
N ALA A 136 -41.73 -24.67 13.16
CA ALA A 136 -41.70 -25.81 12.24
C ALA A 136 -42.89 -25.80 11.25
N ASP A 137 -44.02 -25.23 11.66
CA ASP A 137 -45.28 -25.27 10.92
C ASP A 137 -45.27 -24.42 9.65
N LEU A 138 -44.30 -23.50 9.53
CA LEU A 138 -44.14 -22.61 8.38
C LEU A 138 -43.42 -23.27 7.19
N GLY A 139 -42.81 -24.46 7.37
CA GLY A 139 -42.21 -25.24 6.28
C GLY A 139 -41.03 -24.57 5.56
N LEU A 140 -40.35 -23.62 6.20
CA LEU A 140 -39.27 -22.85 5.57
C LEU A 140 -37.93 -23.59 5.65
N ILE A 141 -37.24 -23.75 4.51
CA ILE A 141 -35.91 -24.40 4.41
C ILE A 141 -34.85 -23.68 5.27
N THR A 142 -35.03 -22.38 5.54
CA THR A 142 -34.11 -21.59 6.36
C THR A 142 -34.30 -21.78 7.88
N GLN A 143 -35.29 -22.57 8.30
CA GLN A 143 -35.65 -22.85 9.70
C GLN A 143 -35.36 -24.32 10.04
N GLY A 144 -34.09 -24.65 10.29
CA GLY A 144 -33.67 -25.99 10.73
C GLY A 144 -32.66 -25.97 11.88
N GLY A 145 -32.66 -27.02 12.71
CA GLY A 145 -31.76 -27.19 13.86
C GLY A 145 -32.00 -26.23 15.03
N ALA A 146 -31.04 -26.14 15.94
CA ALA A 146 -31.12 -25.35 17.17
C ALA A 146 -31.31 -23.83 16.92
N SER A 147 -31.92 -23.17 17.90
CA SER A 147 -32.27 -21.76 17.84
C SER A 147 -31.10 -20.83 18.13
N PHE A 148 -30.28 -21.12 19.14
CA PHE A 148 -29.30 -20.16 19.63
C PHE A 148 -27.86 -20.41 19.14
N PRO A 149 -27.11 -19.37 18.71
CA PRO A 149 -27.56 -18.02 18.35
C PRO A 149 -28.07 -17.96 16.91
N SER A 150 -28.76 -16.88 16.52
CA SER A 150 -29.24 -16.72 15.15
C SER A 150 -28.09 -16.51 14.15
N SER A 151 -27.90 -17.45 13.22
CA SER A 151 -26.84 -17.38 12.19
C SER A 151 -27.05 -16.24 11.19
N HIS A 152 -28.30 -15.96 10.80
CA HIS A 152 -28.65 -14.80 9.97
C HIS A 152 -28.28 -13.50 10.67
N ALA A 153 -28.63 -13.37 11.95
CA ALA A 153 -28.29 -12.18 12.73
C ALA A 153 -26.78 -12.03 12.94
N ALA A 154 -26.05 -13.13 13.14
CA ALA A 154 -24.59 -13.10 13.26
C ALA A 154 -23.91 -12.57 12.00
N VAL A 155 -24.28 -13.08 10.84
CA VAL A 155 -23.70 -12.63 9.56
C VAL A 155 -24.13 -11.20 9.23
N ALA A 156 -25.38 -10.83 9.52
CA ALA A 156 -25.87 -9.46 9.35
C ALA A 156 -25.14 -8.47 10.27
N GLY A 157 -24.93 -8.83 11.53
CA GLY A 157 -24.19 -8.04 12.51
C GLY A 157 -22.73 -7.84 12.09
N ALA A 158 -22.06 -8.90 11.64
CA ALA A 158 -20.69 -8.82 11.12
C ALA A 158 -20.60 -7.88 9.90
N THR A 159 -21.52 -8.06 8.94
CA THR A 159 -21.61 -7.24 7.72
C THR A 159 -21.90 -5.77 8.04
N ALA A 160 -22.85 -5.48 8.91
CA ALA A 160 -23.18 -4.12 9.33
C ALA A 160 -22.00 -3.45 10.05
N ALA A 161 -21.34 -4.16 10.97
CA ALA A 161 -20.14 -3.67 11.64
C ALA A 161 -19.01 -3.37 10.63
N MET A 162 -18.84 -4.21 9.61
CA MET A 162 -17.88 -3.98 8.52
C MET A 162 -18.24 -2.79 7.65
N LEU A 163 -19.51 -2.58 7.30
CA LEU A 163 -19.96 -1.40 6.56
C LEU A 163 -19.69 -0.11 7.35
N ILE A 164 -19.96 -0.13 8.65
CA ILE A 164 -19.68 1.00 9.54
C ILE A 164 -18.17 1.22 9.64
N ALA A 165 -17.38 0.19 9.95
CA ALA A 165 -15.92 0.26 10.02
C ALA A 165 -15.31 0.74 8.69
N GLY A 166 -15.79 0.22 7.56
CA GLY A 166 -15.42 0.66 6.22
C GLY A 166 -15.78 2.11 5.96
N SER A 167 -16.95 2.58 6.40
CA SER A 167 -17.33 4.00 6.27
C SER A 167 -16.46 4.95 7.12
N LEU A 168 -15.87 4.44 8.21
CA LEU A 168 -14.94 5.15 9.07
C LEU A 168 -13.50 5.10 8.52
N ALA A 169 -13.10 3.96 7.97
CA ALA A 169 -11.76 3.70 7.44
C ALA A 169 -11.57 4.23 6.01
N THR A 170 -12.64 4.38 5.23
CA THR A 170 -12.57 4.85 3.83
C THR A 170 -13.05 6.30 3.68
N ARG A 171 -12.42 7.03 2.76
CA ARG A 171 -12.74 8.42 2.45
C ARG A 171 -13.89 8.47 1.45
N GLN A 172 -15.08 8.74 1.97
CA GLN A 172 -16.32 8.88 1.19
C GLN A 172 -17.04 10.17 1.56
N ARG A 173 -17.83 10.73 0.64
CA ARG A 173 -18.64 11.94 0.89
C ARG A 173 -19.55 11.74 2.11
N TYR A 174 -19.85 12.80 2.87
CA TYR A 174 -20.70 12.73 4.08
C TYR A 174 -22.01 11.98 3.81
N GLY A 175 -22.71 12.31 2.71
CA GLY A 175 -23.93 11.62 2.29
C GLY A 175 -23.72 10.11 2.04
N THR A 176 -22.58 9.71 1.49
CA THR A 176 -22.25 8.29 1.27
C THR A 176 -21.96 7.57 2.59
N ARG A 177 -21.28 8.22 3.55
CA ARG A 177 -21.05 7.66 4.90
C ARG A 177 -22.35 7.46 5.65
N VAL A 178 -23.22 8.47 5.63
CA VAL A 178 -24.57 8.38 6.19
C VAL A 178 -25.35 7.27 5.47
N GLY A 179 -25.24 7.20 4.14
CA GLY A 179 -25.79 6.12 3.32
C GLY A 179 -25.38 4.73 3.82
N TRP A 180 -24.08 4.45 4.00
CA TRP A 180 -23.64 3.14 4.51
C TRP A 180 -24.13 2.83 5.92
N ARG A 181 -24.21 3.84 6.80
CA ARG A 181 -24.76 3.66 8.15
C ARG A 181 -26.25 3.34 8.11
N ILE A 182 -27.00 4.02 7.25
CA ILE A 182 -28.41 3.72 7.00
C ILE A 182 -28.54 2.31 6.42
N THR A 183 -27.76 1.95 5.41
CA THR A 183 -27.76 0.60 4.83
C THR A 183 -27.46 -0.48 5.86
N ALA A 184 -26.46 -0.26 6.72
CA ALA A 184 -26.12 -1.16 7.81
C ALA A 184 -27.27 -1.30 8.82
N ALA A 185 -27.91 -0.19 9.19
CA ALA A 185 -29.07 -0.18 10.09
C ALA A 185 -30.27 -0.90 9.47
N VAL A 186 -30.60 -0.60 8.21
CA VAL A 186 -31.69 -1.25 7.46
C VAL A 186 -31.46 -2.75 7.35
N LEU A 187 -30.24 -3.19 7.03
CA LEU A 187 -29.89 -4.61 6.97
C LEU A 187 -30.19 -5.31 8.31
N VAL A 188 -29.72 -4.73 9.43
CA VAL A 188 -29.95 -5.29 10.77
C VAL A 188 -31.44 -5.33 11.08
N VAL A 189 -32.17 -4.22 10.88
CA VAL A 189 -33.60 -4.13 11.15
C VAL A 189 -34.39 -5.16 10.34
N VAL A 190 -34.12 -5.28 9.04
CA VAL A 190 -34.78 -6.25 8.15
C VAL A 190 -34.53 -7.67 8.65
N VAL A 191 -33.30 -8.03 9.00
CA VAL A 191 -32.98 -9.38 9.49
C VAL A 191 -33.62 -9.64 10.85
N VAL A 192 -33.55 -8.69 11.79
CA VAL A 192 -34.16 -8.81 13.13
C VAL A 192 -35.67 -9.05 13.01
N LEU A 193 -36.38 -8.16 12.30
CA LEU A 193 -37.83 -8.26 12.13
C LEU A 193 -38.20 -9.55 11.41
N ASN A 194 -37.46 -9.92 10.36
CA ASN A 194 -37.73 -11.14 9.61
C ASN A 194 -37.55 -12.41 10.47
N ARG A 195 -36.50 -12.50 11.28
CA ARG A 195 -36.29 -13.66 12.17
C ARG A 195 -37.32 -13.72 13.29
N TRP A 196 -37.72 -12.57 13.81
CA TRP A 196 -38.72 -12.46 14.88
C TRP A 196 -40.14 -12.80 14.40
N LEU A 197 -40.59 -12.18 13.30
CA LEU A 197 -41.94 -12.40 12.73
C LEU A 197 -42.15 -13.84 12.26
N LEU A 198 -41.12 -14.48 11.72
CA LEU A 198 -41.19 -15.88 11.29
C LEU A 198 -41.11 -16.89 12.45
N HIS A 199 -41.06 -16.43 13.70
CA HIS A 199 -40.79 -17.28 14.87
C HIS A 199 -39.52 -18.12 14.72
N ALA A 200 -38.59 -17.69 13.87
CA ALA A 200 -37.39 -18.46 13.60
C ALA A 200 -36.50 -18.55 14.84
N HIS A 201 -36.47 -17.48 15.64
CA HIS A 201 -35.55 -17.30 16.75
C HIS A 201 -36.21 -16.52 17.87
N TRP A 202 -35.82 -16.80 19.11
CA TRP A 202 -36.17 -15.94 20.24
C TRP A 202 -35.47 -14.58 20.10
N PRO A 203 -36.03 -13.48 20.65
CA PRO A 203 -35.36 -12.18 20.67
C PRO A 203 -33.93 -12.27 21.21
N SER A 204 -33.71 -13.05 22.27
CA SER A 204 -32.38 -13.31 22.83
C SER A 204 -31.38 -13.92 21.84
N ASP A 205 -31.84 -14.81 20.96
CA ASP A 205 -30.99 -15.49 19.99
C ASP A 205 -30.58 -14.55 18.86
N ILE A 206 -31.45 -13.61 18.50
CA ILE A 206 -31.18 -12.57 17.52
C ILE A 206 -30.13 -11.60 18.07
N VAL A 207 -30.30 -11.13 19.32
CA VAL A 207 -29.31 -10.29 19.99
C VAL A 207 -27.98 -11.03 20.14
N GLY A 208 -28.00 -12.29 20.58
CA GLY A 208 -26.79 -13.12 20.68
C GLY A 208 -26.08 -13.30 19.34
N GLY A 209 -26.84 -13.45 18.25
CA GLY A 209 -26.29 -13.44 16.89
C GLY A 209 -25.59 -12.13 16.57
N LEU A 210 -26.29 -10.99 16.72
CA LEU A 210 -25.71 -9.67 16.42
C LEU A 210 -24.43 -9.39 17.23
N LEU A 211 -24.42 -9.72 18.52
CA LEU A 211 -23.25 -9.58 19.40
C LEU A 211 -22.08 -10.45 18.95
N LEU A 212 -22.35 -11.70 18.57
CA LEU A 212 -21.33 -12.60 18.02
C LEU A 212 -20.71 -12.02 16.74
N GLY A 213 -21.55 -11.58 15.80
CA GLY A 213 -21.10 -10.98 14.55
C GLY A 213 -20.25 -9.72 14.74
N ALA A 214 -20.71 -8.80 15.59
CA ALA A 214 -19.98 -7.59 15.92
C ALA A 214 -18.63 -7.90 16.59
N SER A 215 -18.61 -8.85 17.54
CA SER A 215 -17.40 -9.27 18.24
C SER A 215 -16.35 -9.86 17.29
N VAL A 216 -16.78 -10.76 16.40
CA VAL A 216 -15.91 -11.35 15.38
C VAL A 216 -15.31 -10.25 14.51
N THR A 217 -16.12 -9.31 14.02
CA THR A 217 -15.62 -8.19 13.22
C THR A 217 -14.61 -7.33 13.97
N VAL A 218 -14.88 -6.96 15.22
CA VAL A 218 -13.94 -6.16 16.04
C VAL A 218 -12.62 -6.91 16.24
N VAL A 219 -12.67 -8.20 16.58
CA VAL A 219 -11.46 -9.05 16.71
C VAL A 219 -10.72 -9.14 15.37
N SER A 220 -11.43 -9.37 14.26
CA SER A 220 -10.84 -9.45 12.92
C SER A 220 -10.15 -8.14 12.51
N LEU A 221 -10.75 -6.98 12.81
CA LEU A 221 -10.16 -5.67 12.53
C LEU A 221 -8.86 -5.45 13.33
N VAL A 222 -8.83 -5.85 14.60
CA VAL A 222 -7.64 -5.75 15.46
C VAL A 222 -6.56 -6.73 15.03
N VAL A 223 -6.92 -7.95 14.64
CA VAL A 223 -5.96 -8.94 14.11
C VAL A 223 -5.38 -8.50 12.77
N ALA A 224 -6.19 -7.86 11.91
CA ALA A 224 -5.76 -7.35 10.61
C ALA A 224 -4.99 -6.02 10.66
N ASN A 225 -4.71 -5.48 11.86
CA ASN A 225 -3.95 -4.25 12.09
C ASN A 225 -4.52 -2.99 11.37
N LEU A 226 -5.84 -2.96 11.14
CA LEU A 226 -6.51 -1.82 10.52
C LEU A 226 -6.67 -0.70 11.56
N HIS A 227 -5.80 0.31 11.49
CA HIS A 227 -5.84 1.46 12.38
C HIS A 227 -7.08 2.31 12.07
N VAL A 228 -8.06 2.29 12.97
CA VAL A 228 -9.09 3.33 13.03
C VAL A 228 -8.40 4.57 13.61
N LEU A 229 -8.37 5.66 12.84
CA LEU A 229 -7.73 6.94 13.21
C LEU A 229 -7.95 7.26 14.71
N PRO A 230 -6.89 7.38 15.52
CA PRO A 230 -7.04 7.67 16.94
C PRO A 230 -7.63 9.08 17.16
N PRO A 231 -8.37 9.31 18.26
CA PRO A 231 -8.89 10.64 18.60
C PRO A 231 -7.75 11.59 18.98
N HIS A 232 -7.99 12.88 18.77
CA HIS A 232 -7.05 13.99 18.95
C HIS A 232 -6.16 13.88 20.20
N HIS A 233 -4.86 13.63 19.98
CA HIS A 233 -3.83 13.90 20.98
C HIS A 233 -3.36 15.35 20.79
N ARG A 234 -3.34 16.14 21.87
CA ARG A 234 -2.68 17.46 21.89
C ARG A 234 -1.24 17.24 22.38
N PRO A 235 -0.24 17.29 21.51
CA PRO A 235 1.16 17.14 21.92
C PRO A 235 1.63 18.35 22.74
N GLY A 236 2.68 18.15 23.54
CA GLY A 236 3.48 19.24 24.11
C GLY A 236 4.26 20.02 23.04
N PRO A 237 4.89 21.14 23.39
CA PRO A 237 5.58 21.99 22.43
C PRO A 237 6.85 21.29 21.90
N GLY A 238 6.80 20.82 20.66
CA GLY A 238 7.96 20.31 19.94
C GLY A 238 9.00 21.39 19.63
N THR A 239 10.26 21.01 19.48
CA THR A 239 11.37 21.95 19.20
C THR A 239 11.85 21.93 17.75
N ALA A 240 11.66 20.81 17.03
CA ALA A 240 12.08 20.63 15.64
C ALA A 240 10.97 20.98 14.63
N THR A 241 11.35 21.42 13.43
CA THR A 241 10.44 21.81 12.35
C THR A 241 10.46 20.79 11.23
N VAL A 242 9.29 20.25 10.88
CA VAL A 242 9.12 19.40 9.68
C VAL A 242 8.41 20.20 8.60
N ALA A 243 8.98 20.24 7.40
CA ALA A 243 8.35 20.81 6.22
C ALA A 243 7.74 19.70 5.35
N VAL A 244 6.57 19.95 4.79
CA VAL A 244 5.85 19.00 3.94
C VAL A 244 5.62 19.62 2.59
N ILE A 245 6.40 19.18 1.61
CA ILE A 245 6.24 19.55 0.20
C ILE A 245 5.27 18.56 -0.42
N HIS A 246 4.12 19.03 -0.92
CA HIS A 246 3.14 18.13 -1.51
C HIS A 246 2.54 18.63 -2.82
N ASN A 247 2.26 17.66 -3.69
CA ASN A 247 1.46 17.90 -4.89
C ASN A 247 -0.03 17.71 -4.56
N PRO A 248 -0.85 18.78 -4.58
CA PRO A 248 -2.23 18.74 -4.13
C PRO A 248 -3.13 17.84 -4.99
N VAL A 249 -2.80 17.66 -6.28
CA VAL A 249 -3.58 16.86 -7.22
C VAL A 249 -3.29 15.36 -7.07
N ARG A 250 -2.12 15.00 -6.54
CA ARG A 250 -1.70 13.59 -6.36
C ARG A 250 -2.22 12.98 -5.06
N LEU A 251 -2.60 13.80 -4.09
CA LEU A 251 -3.17 13.34 -2.82
C LEU A 251 -4.69 13.21 -2.92
N ILE A 252 -5.19 11.96 -2.92
CA ILE A 252 -6.63 11.64 -3.03
C ILE A 252 -7.49 12.41 -2.03
N ASP A 253 -6.98 12.63 -0.82
CA ASP A 253 -7.59 13.57 0.10
C ASP A 253 -6.46 14.18 0.97
N VAL A 254 -6.38 15.50 0.95
CA VAL A 254 -5.31 16.25 1.61
C VAL A 254 -5.60 16.39 3.11
N LYS A 255 -6.86 16.44 3.55
CA LYS A 255 -7.20 16.77 4.95
C LYS A 255 -6.78 15.72 5.97
N VAL A 256 -7.05 14.43 5.71
CA VAL A 256 -6.55 13.35 6.59
C VAL A 256 -5.05 13.15 6.40
N PHE A 257 -4.49 13.40 5.21
CA PHE A 257 -3.03 13.36 5.07
C PHE A 257 -2.39 14.39 6.01
N LYS A 258 -2.88 15.64 6.00
CA LYS A 258 -2.47 16.68 6.95
C LYS A 258 -2.61 16.23 8.41
N ARG A 259 -3.78 15.71 8.79
CA ARG A 259 -4.00 15.20 10.16
C ARG A 259 -3.07 14.05 10.55
N THR A 260 -2.81 13.11 9.65
CA THR A 260 -1.92 11.98 9.93
C THR A 260 -0.48 12.46 10.08
N VAL A 261 -0.02 13.37 9.23
CA VAL A 261 1.31 13.98 9.34
C VAL A 261 1.42 14.79 10.63
N GLU A 262 0.43 15.64 10.94
CA GLU A 262 0.36 16.40 12.19
C GLU A 262 0.42 15.47 13.41
N HIS A 263 -0.31 14.36 13.36
CA HIS A 263 -0.31 13.37 14.44
C HIS A 263 1.04 12.66 14.59
N GLN A 264 1.68 12.25 13.49
CA GLN A 264 2.99 11.58 13.55
C GLN A 264 4.11 12.56 13.95
N ALA A 265 4.10 13.78 13.41
CA ALA A 265 5.00 14.86 13.80
C ALA A 265 4.89 15.16 15.30
N ALA A 266 3.66 15.26 15.80
CA ALA A 266 3.36 15.43 17.22
C ALA A 266 3.94 14.30 18.10
N LEU A 267 3.76 13.04 17.70
CA LEU A 267 4.31 11.88 18.42
C LEU A 267 5.84 11.87 18.41
N ALA A 268 6.46 12.34 17.32
CA ALA A 268 7.90 12.45 17.17
C ALA A 268 8.50 13.74 17.78
N GLY A 269 7.69 14.59 18.44
CA GLY A 269 8.18 15.80 19.11
C GLY A 269 8.47 16.99 18.20
N TYR A 270 7.91 17.00 16.98
CA TYR A 270 7.99 18.14 16.06
C TYR A 270 6.91 19.18 16.35
N ARG A 271 7.18 20.42 15.94
CA ARG A 271 6.19 21.50 15.81
C ARG A 271 5.13 21.15 14.77
N PRO A 272 3.98 21.86 14.75
CA PRO A 272 3.03 21.76 13.65
C PRO A 272 3.75 21.88 12.30
N PRO A 273 3.53 20.95 11.35
CA PRO A 273 4.25 20.92 10.09
C PRO A 273 4.11 22.22 9.27
N LEU A 274 5.19 22.64 8.64
CA LEU A 274 5.19 23.69 7.62
C LEU A 274 4.67 23.11 6.31
N TRP A 275 3.49 23.53 5.86
CA TRP A 275 2.86 23.03 4.64
C TRP A 275 3.25 23.85 3.42
N LEU A 276 3.84 23.20 2.42
CA LEU A 276 4.32 23.84 1.20
C LEU A 276 3.73 23.11 -0.01
N GLU A 277 2.79 23.78 -0.68
CA GLU A 277 2.08 23.22 -1.83
C GLU A 277 2.83 23.54 -3.12
N THR A 278 3.03 22.54 -3.96
CA THR A 278 3.61 22.72 -5.31
C THR A 278 2.57 23.25 -6.28
N THR A 279 2.99 24.03 -7.26
CA THR A 279 2.15 24.51 -8.37
C THR A 279 2.59 23.89 -9.70
N PRO A 280 1.81 24.02 -10.78
CA PRO A 280 2.28 23.62 -12.11
C PRO A 280 3.57 24.34 -12.56
N ASP A 281 3.76 25.59 -12.13
CA ASP A 281 4.93 26.40 -12.49
C ASP A 281 6.15 26.15 -11.58
N ASP A 282 5.91 25.66 -10.36
CA ASP A 282 6.96 25.32 -9.39
C ASP A 282 6.62 23.99 -8.70
N ILE A 283 7.18 22.93 -9.26
CA ILE A 283 6.93 21.55 -8.84
C ILE A 283 7.77 21.11 -7.62
N GLY A 284 8.47 22.03 -6.95
CA GLY A 284 9.27 21.69 -5.76
C GLY A 284 10.37 22.68 -5.38
N PRO A 285 11.18 23.22 -6.32
CA PRO A 285 12.36 24.02 -5.97
C PRO A 285 12.07 25.24 -5.09
N GLY A 286 10.98 25.98 -5.31
CA GLY A 286 10.62 27.11 -4.45
C GLY A 286 10.18 26.67 -3.06
N GLN A 287 9.48 25.55 -2.96
CA GLN A 287 9.08 24.97 -1.69
C GLN A 287 10.30 24.47 -0.91
N VAL A 288 11.31 23.89 -1.55
CA VAL A 288 12.57 23.52 -0.90
C VAL A 288 13.27 24.75 -0.33
N ARG A 289 13.43 25.82 -1.11
CA ARG A 289 14.02 27.07 -0.62
C ARG A 289 13.27 27.64 0.59
N ALA A 290 11.94 27.61 0.54
CA ALA A 290 11.10 28.06 1.66
C ALA A 290 11.25 27.19 2.92
N ALA A 291 11.33 25.85 2.75
CA ALA A 291 11.55 24.92 3.85
C ALA A 291 12.91 25.15 4.52
N LEU A 292 13.98 25.26 3.74
CA LEU A 292 15.34 25.47 4.24
C LEU A 292 15.48 26.85 4.91
N ALA A 293 14.90 27.91 4.32
CA ALA A 293 14.89 29.24 4.91
C ALA A 293 14.12 29.30 6.25
N ALA A 294 13.12 28.43 6.42
CA ALA A 294 12.38 28.29 7.67
C ALA A 294 13.10 27.42 8.73
N GLY A 295 14.29 26.89 8.42
CA GLY A 295 15.06 26.03 9.32
C GLY A 295 14.43 24.66 9.52
N ALA A 296 13.89 24.05 8.46
CA ALA A 296 13.36 22.69 8.54
C ALA A 296 14.46 21.67 8.90
N ASP A 297 14.19 20.84 9.89
CA ASP A 297 15.04 19.72 10.32
C ASP A 297 14.74 18.43 9.53
N LEU A 298 13.59 18.37 8.86
CA LEU A 298 13.13 17.25 8.04
C LEU A 298 12.21 17.76 6.93
N VAL A 299 12.39 17.27 5.70
CA VAL A 299 11.52 17.55 4.56
C VAL A 299 10.78 16.28 4.12
N LEU A 300 9.45 16.28 4.25
CA LEU A 300 8.59 15.23 3.71
C LEU A 300 8.14 15.60 2.29
N VAL A 301 8.28 14.68 1.33
CA VAL A 301 7.91 14.92 -0.07
C VAL A 301 6.79 13.97 -0.48
N ALA A 302 5.59 14.51 -0.61
CA ALA A 302 4.38 13.80 -1.00
C ALA A 302 4.01 14.13 -2.45
N GLY A 303 4.58 13.38 -3.39
CA GLY A 303 4.43 13.65 -4.82
C GLY A 303 4.61 12.41 -5.70
N GLY A 304 4.51 12.62 -7.02
CA GLY A 304 4.94 11.64 -8.01
C GLY A 304 6.39 11.86 -8.44
N ASP A 305 6.86 11.07 -9.40
CA ASP A 305 8.28 11.02 -9.81
C ASP A 305 8.85 12.39 -10.20
N GLY A 306 8.14 13.19 -11.00
CA GLY A 306 8.59 14.55 -11.37
C GLY A 306 8.73 15.51 -10.18
N THR A 307 7.79 15.49 -9.22
CA THR A 307 7.89 16.28 -7.98
C THR A 307 9.08 15.81 -7.14
N VAL A 308 9.25 14.49 -7.01
CA VAL A 308 10.37 13.91 -6.26
C VAL A 308 11.71 14.30 -6.88
N ARG A 309 11.86 14.17 -8.21
CA ARG A 309 13.06 14.58 -8.95
C ARG A 309 13.42 16.03 -8.70
N ALA A 310 12.46 16.94 -8.88
CA ALA A 310 12.69 18.38 -8.72
C ALA A 310 13.04 18.76 -7.27
N VAL A 311 12.43 18.09 -6.29
CA VAL A 311 12.79 18.29 -4.88
C VAL A 311 14.15 17.70 -4.56
N CYS A 312 14.51 16.52 -5.07
CA CYS A 312 15.83 15.93 -4.89
C CYS A 312 16.94 16.85 -5.43
N ASP A 313 16.77 17.40 -6.63
CA ASP A 313 17.74 18.33 -7.22
C ASP A 313 17.91 19.59 -6.36
N ALA A 314 16.81 20.17 -5.88
CA ALA A 314 16.83 21.36 -5.03
C ALA A 314 17.34 21.10 -3.60
N MET A 315 17.21 19.86 -3.09
CA MET A 315 17.70 19.45 -1.77
C MET A 315 19.19 19.07 -1.77
N ALA A 316 19.80 18.89 -2.95
CA ALA A 316 21.18 18.47 -3.09
C ALA A 316 22.13 19.40 -2.32
N GLY A 317 22.98 18.81 -1.47
CA GLY A 317 23.96 19.53 -0.64
C GLY A 317 23.38 20.28 0.56
N SER A 318 22.06 20.24 0.80
CA SER A 318 21.43 20.94 1.94
C SER A 318 21.80 20.33 3.31
N GLY A 319 22.13 19.05 3.35
CA GLY A 319 22.35 18.28 4.58
C GLY A 319 21.08 18.00 5.40
N VAL A 320 19.93 18.56 5.02
CA VAL A 320 18.64 18.33 5.69
C VAL A 320 18.07 16.98 5.24
N PRO A 321 17.70 16.08 6.17
CA PRO A 321 17.05 14.82 5.83
C PRO A 321 15.74 15.03 5.05
N MET A 322 15.53 14.17 4.05
CA MET A 322 14.33 14.10 3.24
C MET A 322 13.67 12.72 3.38
N ALA A 323 12.34 12.66 3.39
CA ALA A 323 11.60 11.40 3.34
C ALA A 323 10.54 11.41 2.23
N LEU A 324 10.39 10.27 1.56
CA LEU A 324 9.43 10.11 0.46
C LEU A 324 8.09 9.59 0.98
N ILE A 325 7.00 10.25 0.59
CA ILE A 325 5.63 9.76 0.77
C ILE A 325 5.06 9.45 -0.62
N PRO A 326 5.00 8.17 -1.02
CA PRO A 326 4.66 7.78 -2.39
C PRO A 326 3.23 8.17 -2.79
N ALA A 327 3.04 9.24 -3.56
CA ALA A 327 1.71 9.73 -3.97
C ALA A 327 1.46 9.66 -5.50
N GLY A 328 2.46 9.26 -6.29
CA GLY A 328 2.35 9.05 -7.73
C GLY A 328 1.95 7.63 -8.14
N THR A 329 1.86 7.42 -9.46
CA THR A 329 1.52 6.11 -10.05
C THR A 329 2.69 5.13 -9.96
N THR A 330 3.90 5.60 -10.25
CA THR A 330 5.09 4.76 -10.35
C THR A 330 5.92 4.80 -9.06
N ASN A 331 6.33 5.99 -8.61
CA ASN A 331 7.12 6.19 -7.39
C ASN A 331 8.45 5.42 -7.44
N LEU A 332 9.19 5.58 -8.54
CA LEU A 332 10.37 4.78 -8.87
C LEU A 332 11.47 4.89 -7.81
N LEU A 333 11.83 6.11 -7.41
CA LEU A 333 12.85 6.30 -6.39
C LEU A 333 12.41 5.65 -5.08
N ALA A 334 11.18 5.93 -4.62
CA ALA A 334 10.64 5.34 -3.39
C ALA A 334 10.65 3.81 -3.39
N ARG A 335 10.32 3.17 -4.52
CA ARG A 335 10.35 1.71 -4.66
C ARG A 335 11.77 1.14 -4.63
N ASN A 336 12.71 1.80 -5.31
CA ASN A 336 14.11 1.38 -5.29
C ASN A 336 14.71 1.48 -3.87
N LEU A 337 14.24 2.45 -3.08
CA LEU A 337 14.65 2.66 -1.69
C LEU A 337 13.78 1.90 -0.68
N GLY A 338 12.98 0.93 -1.12
CA GLY A 338 12.18 0.09 -0.22
C GLY A 338 11.11 0.84 0.60
N VAL A 339 10.78 2.08 0.25
CA VAL A 339 9.77 2.88 0.95
C VAL A 339 8.40 2.22 0.82
N PRO A 340 7.66 2.00 1.93
CA PRO A 340 6.34 1.39 1.88
C PRO A 340 5.38 2.13 0.95
N THR A 341 4.60 1.39 0.16
CA THR A 341 3.59 1.99 -0.72
C THR A 341 2.34 2.46 0.02
N ASP A 342 2.14 2.00 1.26
CA ASP A 342 1.07 2.47 2.13
C ASP A 342 1.47 3.80 2.79
N HIS A 343 0.64 4.84 2.68
CA HIS A 343 0.97 6.17 3.20
C HIS A 343 1.20 6.20 4.72
N VAL A 344 0.49 5.37 5.49
CA VAL A 344 0.66 5.36 6.96
C VAL A 344 2.01 4.74 7.30
N ALA A 345 2.32 3.58 6.70
CA ALA A 345 3.63 2.94 6.88
C ALA A 345 4.80 3.81 6.37
N ALA A 346 4.60 4.54 5.27
CA ALA A 346 5.59 5.48 4.75
C ALA A 346 5.81 6.65 5.72
N LEU A 347 4.74 7.20 6.32
CA LEU A 347 4.84 8.25 7.33
C LEU A 347 5.51 7.77 8.61
N GLU A 348 5.17 6.58 9.09
CA GLU A 348 5.87 5.98 10.24
C GLU A 348 7.37 5.82 9.95
N SER A 349 7.72 5.32 8.76
CA SER A 349 9.11 5.22 8.32
C SER A 349 9.79 6.58 8.22
N ALA A 350 9.09 7.62 7.78
CA ALA A 350 9.63 8.97 7.64
C ALA A 350 10.05 9.60 8.98
N PHE A 351 9.38 9.27 10.09
CA PHE A 351 9.70 9.80 11.42
C PHE A 351 10.55 8.87 12.28
N GLN A 352 10.61 7.57 11.97
CA GLN A 352 11.32 6.55 12.76
C GLN A 352 12.49 5.89 12.01
N GLY A 353 12.67 6.22 10.74
CA GLY A 353 13.69 5.64 9.86
C GLY A 353 15.10 6.11 10.17
N GLN A 354 16.06 5.56 9.43
CA GLN A 354 17.46 5.93 9.53
C GLN A 354 17.82 6.87 8.38
N VAL A 355 18.65 7.87 8.66
CA VAL A 355 19.20 8.74 7.63
C VAL A 355 20.34 8.01 6.94
N GLU A 356 20.24 7.86 5.63
CA GLU A 356 21.31 7.33 4.78
C GLU A 356 21.63 8.33 3.66
N PRO A 357 22.92 8.55 3.35
CA PRO A 357 23.31 9.34 2.20
C PRO A 357 22.93 8.59 0.92
N ILE A 358 22.36 9.32 -0.03
CA ILE A 358 22.03 8.83 -1.36
C ILE A 358 22.72 9.72 -2.39
N ASP A 359 23.34 9.07 -3.35
CA ASP A 359 23.95 9.67 -4.52
C ASP A 359 22.84 10.18 -5.45
N LEU A 360 23.06 11.36 -6.01
CA LEU A 360 22.32 11.81 -7.19
C LEU A 360 23.27 11.81 -8.39
N VAL A 361 22.71 11.93 -9.58
CA VAL A 361 23.51 12.07 -10.80
C VAL A 361 23.28 13.44 -11.38
N ARG A 362 24.34 14.23 -11.46
CA ARG A 362 24.37 15.53 -12.13
C ARG A 362 24.49 15.31 -13.62
N LEU A 363 23.49 15.76 -14.37
CA LEU A 363 23.43 15.70 -15.82
C LEU A 363 23.60 17.10 -16.39
N SER A 364 24.74 17.37 -17.02
CA SER A 364 24.97 18.59 -17.80
C SER A 364 24.76 18.28 -19.28
N VAL A 365 23.86 19.00 -19.93
CA VAL A 365 23.45 18.78 -21.34
C VAL A 365 23.92 19.93 -22.20
N ASN A 366 24.48 19.64 -23.38
CA ASN A 366 24.98 20.62 -24.35
C ASN A 366 25.87 21.72 -23.72
N GLY A 367 26.83 21.34 -22.87
CA GLY A 367 27.73 22.27 -22.19
C GLY A 367 27.16 22.98 -20.94
N GLY A 368 25.94 22.65 -20.52
CA GLY A 368 25.31 23.20 -19.32
C GLY A 368 24.81 24.64 -19.47
N PRO A 369 24.30 25.27 -18.38
CA PRO A 369 23.63 26.58 -18.44
C PRO A 369 24.50 27.69 -19.03
N ALA A 370 25.81 27.67 -18.77
CA ALA A 370 26.76 28.67 -19.28
C ALA A 370 26.93 28.63 -20.81
N ALA A 371 26.64 27.48 -21.44
CA ALA A 371 26.69 27.29 -22.89
C ALA A 371 25.30 27.35 -23.55
N GLY A 372 24.25 27.75 -22.80
CA GLY A 372 22.86 27.70 -23.28
C GLY A 372 22.23 26.31 -23.24
N GLY A 373 22.90 25.35 -22.62
CA GLY A 373 22.37 24.02 -22.30
C GLY A 373 21.61 24.00 -20.98
N SER A 374 21.45 22.81 -20.40
CA SER A 374 20.77 22.62 -19.13
C SER A 374 21.60 21.79 -18.16
N GLU A 375 21.32 21.94 -16.87
CA GLU A 375 21.87 21.08 -15.83
C GLU A 375 20.75 20.64 -14.90
N HIS A 376 20.75 19.35 -14.55
CA HIS A 376 19.74 18.73 -13.71
C HIS A 376 20.40 17.69 -12.80
N ARG A 377 19.79 17.39 -11.66
CA ARG A 377 20.08 16.14 -10.92
C ARG A 377 18.90 15.19 -10.99
N PHE A 378 19.20 13.90 -11.06
CA PHE A 378 18.21 12.84 -11.01
C PHE A 378 18.63 11.72 -10.06
N GLY A 379 17.64 11.00 -9.54
CA GLY A 379 17.86 9.90 -8.59
C GLY A 379 17.58 8.52 -9.18
N VAL A 380 16.95 8.44 -10.36
CA VAL A 380 16.55 7.15 -10.97
C VAL A 380 17.34 6.87 -12.24
N ILE A 381 17.00 7.52 -13.36
CA ILE A 381 17.57 7.20 -14.67
C ILE A 381 17.50 8.36 -15.66
N ALA A 382 18.57 8.55 -16.43
CA ALA A 382 18.61 9.40 -17.62
C ALA A 382 18.90 8.55 -18.86
N GLY A 383 18.55 9.05 -20.04
CA GLY A 383 18.95 8.36 -21.27
C GLY A 383 18.47 8.99 -22.56
N VAL A 384 18.95 8.43 -23.67
CA VAL A 384 18.65 8.83 -25.05
C VAL A 384 18.28 7.61 -25.89
N GLY A 385 17.56 7.84 -26.99
CA GLY A 385 17.09 6.78 -27.88
C GLY A 385 15.81 6.09 -27.44
N ILE A 386 15.28 6.45 -26.27
CA ILE A 386 13.94 6.06 -25.82
C ILE A 386 12.97 7.12 -26.36
N ASP A 387 12.61 6.98 -27.64
CA ASP A 387 11.71 7.95 -28.25
C ASP A 387 10.29 7.82 -27.67
N ALA A 388 9.53 8.91 -27.76
CA ALA A 388 8.17 9.05 -27.26
C ALA A 388 7.17 7.97 -27.75
N ALA A 389 7.58 7.05 -28.62
CA ALA A 389 6.86 5.81 -28.94
C ALA A 389 6.76 4.81 -27.78
N ILE A 390 7.79 4.72 -26.91
CA ILE A 390 7.83 3.79 -25.76
C ILE A 390 7.19 4.41 -24.51
N MET A 391 7.13 5.75 -24.41
CA MET A 391 6.60 6.45 -23.23
C MET A 391 5.39 7.37 -23.50
N GLY A 392 5.07 7.68 -24.75
CA GLY A 392 4.24 8.84 -25.13
C GLY A 392 2.82 8.57 -25.65
N SER A 393 2.21 7.39 -25.48
CA SER A 393 0.75 7.27 -25.67
C SER A 393 0.09 6.59 -24.47
N THR A 394 -0.69 7.37 -23.71
CA THR A 394 -1.44 6.84 -22.56
C THR A 394 -2.92 7.12 -22.74
N SER A 395 -3.70 6.07 -23.00
CA SER A 395 -4.87 5.84 -22.15
C SER A 395 -4.41 4.97 -20.98
N ASP A 396 -4.74 5.38 -19.75
CA ASP A 396 -4.31 4.68 -18.53
C ASP A 396 -4.86 3.24 -18.42
N GLU A 397 -5.81 2.88 -19.28
CA GLU A 397 -6.42 1.56 -19.34
C GLU A 397 -5.61 0.54 -20.15
N LEU A 398 -4.93 0.95 -21.22
CA LEU A 398 -4.06 0.06 -22.00
C LEU A 398 -2.78 -0.32 -21.22
N LYS A 399 -2.28 0.60 -20.38
CA LYS A 399 -1.16 0.36 -19.46
C LYS A 399 -1.46 -0.70 -18.39
N ARG A 400 -2.74 -0.94 -18.05
CA ARG A 400 -3.14 -1.90 -17.01
C ARG A 400 -3.41 -3.31 -17.53
N SER A 401 -3.79 -3.46 -18.81
CA SER A 401 -4.20 -4.77 -19.38
C SER A 401 -3.05 -5.58 -19.96
N LEU A 402 -2.00 -4.93 -20.49
CA LEU A 402 -0.90 -5.62 -21.17
C LEU A 402 0.35 -5.84 -20.30
N GLY A 403 0.42 -5.22 -19.13
CA GLY A 403 1.64 -5.21 -18.31
C GLY A 403 2.71 -4.28 -18.90
N THR A 404 3.33 -3.47 -18.05
CA THR A 404 4.26 -2.40 -18.47
C THR A 404 5.44 -2.94 -19.27
N ALA A 405 5.89 -4.17 -18.97
CA ALA A 405 6.94 -4.86 -19.71
C ALA A 405 6.54 -5.15 -21.17
N ALA A 406 5.31 -5.63 -21.42
CA ALA A 406 4.86 -5.95 -22.77
C ALA A 406 4.74 -4.70 -23.63
N TYR A 407 4.31 -3.58 -23.07
CA TYR A 407 4.15 -2.31 -23.80
C TYR A 407 5.49 -1.75 -24.32
N VAL A 408 6.57 -1.87 -23.53
CA VAL A 408 7.93 -1.48 -23.95
C VAL A 408 8.40 -2.27 -25.19
N LEU A 409 7.86 -3.47 -25.41
CA LEU A 409 8.31 -4.41 -26.45
C LEU A 409 7.37 -4.55 -27.64
N SER A 410 6.10 -4.17 -27.49
CA SER A 410 5.05 -4.49 -28.46
C SER A 410 4.68 -3.33 -29.38
N GLY A 411 5.32 -2.17 -29.23
CA GLY A 411 5.14 -1.05 -30.15
C GLY A 411 5.85 -1.28 -31.49
N PRO A 412 5.16 -1.35 -32.65
CA PRO A 412 5.81 -1.37 -33.98
C PRO A 412 6.66 -0.12 -34.27
N GLN A 413 6.61 0.86 -33.38
CA GLN A 413 7.41 2.09 -33.41
C GLN A 413 8.83 1.89 -32.86
N ALA A 414 9.07 0.93 -31.95
CA ALA A 414 10.43 0.58 -31.48
C ALA A 414 11.32 0.06 -32.64
N LEU A 415 10.69 -0.53 -33.67
CA LEU A 415 11.34 -1.00 -34.89
C LEU A 415 11.67 0.11 -35.90
N ARG A 416 11.22 1.35 -35.66
CA ARG A 416 11.52 2.50 -36.53
C ARG A 416 12.74 3.30 -36.08
N HIS A 417 13.24 3.09 -34.87
CA HIS A 417 14.45 3.76 -34.39
C HIS A 417 15.69 3.03 -34.90
N ARG A 418 16.38 3.65 -35.86
CA ARG A 418 17.69 3.17 -36.32
C ARG A 418 18.74 3.47 -35.25
N PRO A 419 19.73 2.58 -35.04
CA PRO A 419 20.88 2.90 -34.21
C PRO A 419 21.55 4.20 -34.66
N PHE A 420 21.90 5.05 -33.70
CA PHE A 420 22.62 6.31 -33.92
C PHE A 420 24.07 6.18 -33.47
N ASP A 421 24.93 7.03 -34.04
CA ASP A 421 26.36 7.06 -33.72
C ASP A 421 26.57 7.73 -32.35
N VAL A 422 27.25 7.01 -31.46
CA VAL A 422 27.56 7.41 -30.08
C VAL A 422 29.05 7.37 -29.86
N GLU A 423 29.60 8.45 -29.32
CA GLU A 423 30.92 8.48 -28.69
C GLU A 423 30.71 8.50 -27.17
N LEU A 424 31.11 7.43 -26.50
CA LEU A 424 30.97 7.22 -25.06
C LEU A 424 32.34 7.32 -24.40
N THR A 425 32.51 8.22 -23.44
CA THR A 425 33.69 8.26 -22.56
C THR A 425 33.26 7.83 -21.16
N VAL A 426 33.92 6.82 -20.61
CA VAL A 426 33.70 6.32 -19.25
C VAL A 426 34.87 6.78 -18.40
N ASP A 427 34.59 7.56 -17.36
CA ASP A 427 35.58 8.26 -16.53
C ASP A 427 36.60 9.03 -17.38
N ASP A 428 37.88 8.69 -17.25
CA ASP A 428 39.00 9.29 -17.98
C ASP A 428 39.58 8.34 -19.07
N ASP A 429 38.83 7.29 -19.43
CA ASP A 429 39.24 6.32 -20.46
C ASP A 429 39.16 6.91 -21.89
N GLU A 430 39.77 6.22 -22.85
CA GLU A 430 39.67 6.60 -24.27
C GLU A 430 38.21 6.55 -24.78
N PRO A 431 37.80 7.48 -25.67
CA PRO A 431 36.46 7.47 -26.24
C PRO A 431 36.14 6.18 -27.00
N ILE A 432 35.00 5.58 -26.66
CA ILE A 432 34.45 4.39 -27.31
C ILE A 432 33.45 4.83 -28.37
N HIS A 433 33.77 4.57 -29.64
CA HIS A 433 32.82 4.77 -30.73
C HIS A 433 31.94 3.54 -30.93
N SER A 434 30.63 3.73 -30.87
CA SER A 434 29.64 2.67 -31.05
C SER A 434 28.41 3.18 -31.80
N ARG A 435 27.59 2.26 -32.31
CA ARG A 435 26.20 2.57 -32.65
C ARG A 435 25.31 2.04 -31.54
N ALA A 436 24.31 2.81 -31.14
CA ALA A 436 23.36 2.39 -30.11
C ALA A 436 21.94 2.80 -30.49
N SER A 437 20.98 1.98 -30.10
CA SER A 437 19.56 2.29 -30.18
C SER A 437 19.09 2.96 -28.90
N VAL A 438 19.70 2.62 -27.76
CA VAL A 438 19.40 3.17 -26.44
C VAL A 438 20.68 3.34 -25.64
N VAL A 439 20.82 4.49 -24.98
CA VAL A 439 21.83 4.73 -23.94
C VAL A 439 21.11 5.14 -22.67
N LEU A 440 21.34 4.41 -21.58
CA LEU A 440 20.77 4.69 -20.27
C LEU A 440 21.88 4.88 -19.24
N VAL A 441 21.69 5.84 -18.34
CA VAL A 441 22.52 6.05 -17.16
C VAL A 441 21.62 5.99 -15.95
N GLY A 442 21.77 4.95 -15.15
CA GLY A 442 20.94 4.67 -13.98
C GLY A 442 21.72 4.81 -12.68
N ASN A 443 21.07 5.39 -11.67
CA ASN A 443 21.52 5.39 -10.27
C ASN A 443 20.88 4.23 -9.47
N VAL A 444 19.77 3.72 -9.97
CA VAL A 444 19.01 2.62 -9.39
C VAL A 444 18.56 1.65 -10.47
N GLY A 445 18.21 0.42 -10.06
CA GLY A 445 18.04 -0.69 -10.99
C GLY A 445 16.60 -1.06 -11.35
N LEU A 446 15.62 -0.67 -10.54
CA LEU A 446 14.22 -1.08 -10.70
C LEU A 446 13.43 -0.05 -11.53
N MET A 447 12.80 -0.54 -12.58
CA MET A 447 12.01 0.24 -13.54
C MET A 447 10.49 -0.01 -13.37
N PRO A 448 9.63 0.81 -14.03
CA PRO A 448 8.18 0.61 -13.98
C PRO A 448 7.79 -0.83 -14.32
N GLY A 449 6.81 -1.38 -13.59
CA GLY A 449 6.36 -2.77 -13.77
C GLY A 449 7.18 -3.81 -13.01
N GLY A 450 8.17 -3.40 -12.19
CA GLY A 450 8.97 -4.31 -11.38
C GLY A 450 10.12 -4.96 -12.15
N ILE A 451 10.50 -4.38 -13.27
CA ILE A 451 11.56 -4.88 -14.14
C ILE A 451 12.90 -4.45 -13.56
N GLN A 452 13.77 -5.42 -13.25
CA GLN A 452 15.13 -5.14 -12.81
C GLN A 452 16.03 -4.93 -14.04
N LEU A 453 16.21 -3.68 -14.45
CA LEU A 453 16.99 -3.34 -15.64
C LEU A 453 18.49 -3.42 -15.37
N ILE A 454 18.92 -2.94 -14.20
CA ILE A 454 20.32 -2.94 -13.76
C ILE A 454 20.37 -3.58 -12.37
N PRO A 455 20.55 -4.91 -12.26
CA PRO A 455 20.40 -5.64 -11.00
C PRO A 455 21.33 -5.19 -9.87
N ASP A 456 22.51 -4.69 -10.21
CA ASP A 456 23.55 -4.36 -9.25
C ASP A 456 23.65 -2.87 -8.92
N ALA A 457 22.79 -2.03 -9.50
CA ALA A 457 22.79 -0.60 -9.26
C ALA A 457 22.49 -0.28 -7.79
N ARG A 458 23.33 0.54 -7.18
CA ARG A 458 23.20 0.97 -5.79
C ARG A 458 23.23 2.49 -5.72
N PRO A 459 22.26 3.13 -5.05
CA PRO A 459 22.17 4.59 -5.00
C PRO A 459 23.16 5.22 -4.00
N ASN A 460 24.19 4.51 -3.56
CA ASN A 460 25.09 4.96 -2.49
C ASN A 460 26.51 4.37 -2.60
N ASP A 461 26.92 3.91 -3.78
CA ASP A 461 28.24 3.34 -4.03
C ASP A 461 29.20 4.29 -4.75
N GLY A 462 28.76 5.52 -5.01
CA GLY A 462 29.53 6.55 -5.71
C GLY A 462 29.76 6.21 -7.18
N GLN A 463 28.87 5.43 -7.81
CA GLN A 463 28.94 5.07 -9.22
C GLN A 463 27.59 5.25 -9.90
N VAL A 464 27.63 5.37 -11.23
CA VAL A 464 26.47 5.25 -12.11
C VAL A 464 26.63 4.03 -13.01
N ASP A 465 25.53 3.35 -13.29
CA ASP A 465 25.52 2.24 -14.23
C ASP A 465 25.04 2.71 -15.60
N VAL A 466 25.84 2.42 -16.62
CA VAL A 466 25.53 2.75 -18.02
C VAL A 466 25.08 1.48 -18.73
N LEU A 467 23.95 1.55 -19.42
CA LEU A 467 23.49 0.49 -20.33
C LEU A 467 23.46 1.04 -21.75
N LEU A 468 24.26 0.43 -22.61
CA LEU A 468 24.29 0.67 -24.04
C LEU A 468 23.63 -0.53 -24.73
N ALA A 469 22.51 -0.30 -25.42
CA ALA A 469 21.81 -1.35 -26.17
C ALA A 469 21.79 -1.00 -27.65
N SER A 470 22.18 -1.97 -28.48
CA SER A 470 22.29 -1.81 -29.94
C SER A 470 21.53 -2.86 -30.74
N PRO A 471 20.29 -3.26 -30.36
CA PRO A 471 19.52 -4.22 -31.14
C PRO A 471 19.13 -3.63 -32.50
N THR A 472 19.31 -4.43 -33.54
CA THR A 472 19.07 -4.10 -34.95
C THR A 472 17.77 -4.72 -35.48
N ASP A 473 17.25 -5.76 -34.83
CA ASP A 473 16.01 -6.45 -35.21
C ASP A 473 15.12 -6.89 -34.02
N VAL A 474 13.94 -7.41 -34.34
CA VAL A 474 12.93 -7.87 -33.36
C VAL A 474 13.48 -8.99 -32.47
N MET A 475 14.31 -9.89 -33.02
CA MET A 475 14.83 -11.04 -32.28
C MET A 475 15.90 -10.63 -31.28
N GLU A 476 16.75 -9.65 -31.65
CA GLU A 476 17.71 -9.04 -30.73
C GLU A 476 16.99 -8.28 -29.60
N TRP A 477 15.92 -7.53 -29.91
CA TRP A 477 15.06 -6.91 -28.90
C TRP A 477 14.41 -7.94 -27.95
N TRP A 478 13.97 -9.07 -28.48
CA TRP A 478 13.44 -10.17 -27.67
C TRP A 478 14.52 -10.79 -26.78
N GLY A 479 15.74 -10.98 -27.32
CA GLY A 479 16.89 -11.42 -26.55
C GLY A 479 17.26 -10.47 -25.40
N VAL A 480 17.21 -9.15 -25.66
CA VAL A 480 17.39 -8.10 -24.64
C VAL A 480 16.37 -8.26 -23.52
N LEU A 481 15.09 -8.42 -23.85
CA LEU A 481 14.06 -8.64 -22.85
C LEU A 481 14.28 -9.91 -22.03
N GLN A 482 14.46 -11.05 -22.71
CA GLN A 482 14.64 -12.33 -22.02
C GLN A 482 15.80 -12.25 -21.02
N ARG A 483 16.85 -11.51 -21.36
CA ARG A 483 17.99 -11.25 -20.49
C ARG A 483 17.63 -10.41 -19.27
N ILE A 484 16.90 -9.31 -19.46
CA ILE A 484 16.41 -8.47 -18.36
C ILE A 484 15.51 -9.29 -17.42
N LEU A 485 14.60 -10.11 -17.97
CA LEU A 485 13.69 -10.95 -17.20
C LEU A 485 14.40 -12.09 -16.46
N SER A 486 15.47 -12.65 -17.05
CA SER A 486 16.27 -13.72 -16.44
C SER A 486 17.34 -13.20 -15.47
N GLN A 487 17.45 -11.88 -15.28
CA GLN A 487 18.50 -11.23 -14.47
C GLN A 487 19.92 -11.65 -14.91
N GLY A 488 20.10 -11.91 -16.21
CA GLY A 488 21.35 -12.45 -16.77
C GLY A 488 22.53 -11.49 -16.69
N ARG A 489 23.65 -11.93 -16.08
CA ARG A 489 24.79 -11.11 -15.63
C ARG A 489 25.88 -10.78 -16.67
N HIS A 490 25.84 -11.31 -17.88
CA HIS A 490 26.93 -11.11 -18.87
C HIS A 490 26.70 -9.92 -19.82
N THR A 491 27.77 -9.29 -20.29
CA THR A 491 27.75 -8.37 -21.44
C THR A 491 27.66 -9.17 -22.74
N THR A 492 26.89 -8.71 -23.72
CA THR A 492 26.87 -9.24 -25.09
C THR A 492 27.10 -8.12 -26.09
N ASP A 493 27.29 -8.43 -27.37
CA ASP A 493 27.39 -7.38 -28.40
C ASP A 493 26.13 -6.50 -28.47
N ALA A 494 24.96 -7.06 -28.15
CA ALA A 494 23.69 -6.33 -28.15
C ALA A 494 23.47 -5.46 -26.89
N ILE A 495 24.09 -5.79 -25.76
CA ILE A 495 24.00 -5.03 -24.50
C ILE A 495 25.36 -4.94 -23.83
N ARG A 496 25.88 -3.72 -23.72
CA ARG A 496 27.10 -3.41 -22.97
C ARG A 496 26.72 -2.65 -21.71
N GLN A 497 27.37 -3.00 -20.61
CA GLN A 497 27.18 -2.36 -19.31
C GLN A 497 28.52 -1.82 -18.81
N TYR A 498 28.49 -0.63 -18.25
CA TYR A 498 29.66 0.02 -17.65
C TYR A 498 29.29 0.57 -16.29
N ARG A 499 30.28 0.71 -15.40
CA ARG A 499 30.16 1.51 -14.19
C ARG A 499 31.20 2.61 -14.22
N ALA A 500 30.81 3.79 -13.78
CA ALA A 500 31.64 4.97 -13.86
C ALA A 500 31.30 5.94 -12.74
N ARG A 501 32.19 6.88 -12.44
CA ARG A 501 31.84 8.10 -11.70
C ARG A 501 31.35 9.19 -12.65
N ARG A 502 31.89 9.22 -13.86
CA ARG A 502 31.57 10.20 -14.89
C ARG A 502 31.39 9.52 -16.23
N VAL A 503 30.37 9.93 -16.97
CA VAL A 503 30.06 9.39 -18.30
C VAL A 503 29.78 10.56 -19.20
N ARG A 504 30.54 10.68 -20.30
CA ARG A 504 30.24 11.62 -21.37
C ARG A 504 29.68 10.86 -22.55
N VAL A 505 28.53 11.31 -23.05
CA VAL A 505 27.88 10.78 -24.25
C VAL A 505 27.79 11.92 -25.26
N ARG A 506 28.41 11.71 -26.42
CA ARG A 506 28.30 12.58 -27.58
C ARG A 506 27.56 11.87 -28.70
N LEU A 507 26.67 12.60 -29.34
CA LEU A 507 25.77 12.12 -30.35
C LEU A 507 26.05 12.90 -31.63
N ARG A 508 26.18 12.17 -32.75
CA ARG A 508 26.41 12.80 -34.04
C ARG A 508 25.21 13.64 -34.50
N GLU A 509 24.00 13.19 -34.16
CA GLU A 509 22.74 13.84 -34.50
C GLU A 509 21.94 14.09 -33.21
N PRO A 510 21.17 15.18 -33.12
CA PRO A 510 20.35 15.46 -31.94
C PRO A 510 19.37 14.33 -31.62
N GLN A 511 19.39 13.82 -30.39
CA GLN A 511 18.43 12.83 -29.88
C GLN A 511 17.62 13.40 -28.73
N GLN A 512 16.36 12.97 -28.59
CA GLN A 512 15.57 13.28 -27.40
C GLN A 512 16.20 12.61 -26.17
N TYR A 513 16.37 13.37 -25.09
CA TYR A 513 16.78 12.82 -23.79
C TYR A 513 15.63 12.87 -22.78
N GLN A 514 15.67 11.93 -21.85
CA GLN A 514 14.71 11.79 -20.77
C GLN A 514 15.39 11.81 -19.40
N LEU A 515 14.64 12.25 -18.40
CA LEU A 515 14.99 12.20 -16.98
C LEU A 515 13.84 11.61 -16.18
N ASP A 516 14.08 10.49 -15.49
CA ASP A 516 13.13 9.75 -14.66
C ASP A 516 11.76 9.48 -15.34
N GLY A 517 11.76 9.35 -16.67
CA GLY A 517 10.58 9.13 -17.49
C GLY A 517 10.01 10.36 -18.21
N ASP A 518 10.48 11.57 -17.90
CA ASP A 518 10.05 12.81 -18.53
C ASP A 518 10.97 13.18 -19.70
N VAL A 519 10.42 13.43 -20.89
CA VAL A 519 11.18 13.91 -22.05
C VAL A 519 11.51 15.39 -21.85
N MET A 520 12.79 15.74 -21.92
CA MET A 520 13.28 17.09 -21.61
C MET A 520 13.59 17.92 -22.86
N GLY A 521 13.92 17.26 -23.97
CA GLY A 521 14.22 17.92 -25.25
C GLY A 521 15.37 17.24 -26.00
N PRO A 522 15.85 17.84 -27.10
CA PRO A 522 16.97 17.30 -27.87
C PRO A 522 18.31 17.60 -27.19
N CYS A 523 19.25 16.66 -27.31
CA CYS A 523 20.65 16.84 -26.93
C CYS A 523 21.58 16.28 -28.01
N THR A 524 22.77 16.87 -28.12
CA THR A 524 23.91 16.32 -28.88
C THR A 524 25.04 15.89 -27.97
N GLU A 525 25.04 16.36 -26.71
CA GLU A 525 25.97 15.92 -25.68
C GLU A 525 25.26 15.90 -24.32
N PHE A 526 25.53 14.88 -23.51
CA PHE A 526 25.29 14.94 -22.08
C PHE A 526 26.46 14.35 -21.30
N ILE A 527 26.72 14.94 -20.13
CA ILE A 527 27.70 14.46 -19.15
C ILE A 527 26.93 14.11 -17.89
N ALA A 528 26.95 12.84 -17.52
CA ALA A 528 26.38 12.33 -16.27
C ALA A 528 27.52 12.07 -15.27
N GLU A 529 27.49 12.75 -14.14
CA GLU A 529 28.49 12.64 -13.09
C GLU A 529 27.82 12.35 -11.76
N VAL A 530 28.29 11.34 -11.05
CA VAL A 530 27.79 11.03 -9.71
C VAL A 530 28.08 12.18 -8.77
N ASP A 531 27.10 12.53 -7.94
CA ASP A 531 27.18 13.53 -6.87
C ASP A 531 27.02 12.75 -5.54
N PRO A 532 28.13 12.21 -4.98
CA PRO A 532 28.05 11.23 -3.90
C PRO A 532 27.44 11.81 -2.63
N GLY A 533 26.48 11.09 -2.05
CA GLY A 533 25.78 11.51 -0.83
C GLY A 533 25.08 12.87 -0.95
N ALA A 534 24.71 13.28 -2.17
CA ALA A 534 24.12 14.58 -2.45
C ALA A 534 22.88 14.87 -1.59
N ILE A 535 22.10 13.85 -1.21
CA ILE A 535 20.94 14.01 -0.33
C ILE A 535 21.00 13.06 0.87
N GLN A 536 20.47 13.54 1.99
CA GLN A 536 20.25 12.73 3.19
C GLN A 536 18.82 12.19 3.10
N MET A 537 18.64 10.88 2.98
CA MET A 537 17.32 10.25 2.81
C MET A 537 16.93 9.43 4.03
N ILE A 538 15.69 9.52 4.46
CA ILE A 538 15.12 8.62 5.45
C ILE A 538 14.78 7.29 4.77
N HIS A 539 15.52 6.25 5.13
CA HIS A 539 15.26 4.88 4.72
C HIS A 539 14.45 4.16 5.81
N PRO A 540 13.46 3.31 5.45
CA PRO A 540 12.84 2.40 6.40
C PRO A 540 13.92 1.46 6.96
N GLY A 541 14.31 1.65 8.22
CA GLY A 541 15.38 0.87 8.82
C GLY A 541 14.99 -0.60 8.95
N VAL A 542 15.86 -1.51 8.51
CA VAL A 542 15.89 -2.85 9.11
C VAL A 542 16.30 -2.63 10.57
N ARG A 543 15.45 -3.04 11.52
CA ARG A 543 15.78 -2.96 12.96
C ARG A 543 17.08 -3.73 13.20
N ARG A 544 18.23 -3.04 13.28
CA ARG A 544 19.43 -3.61 13.90
C ARG A 544 19.06 -3.88 15.34
N GLY A 545 19.06 -5.17 15.72
CA GLY A 545 18.92 -5.58 17.11
C GLY A 545 19.88 -4.75 17.97
N LEU A 546 19.36 -4.23 19.08
CA LEU A 546 20.15 -3.55 20.09
C LEU A 546 21.36 -4.44 20.44
N SER A 547 22.55 -4.03 20.01
CA SER A 547 23.78 -4.53 20.61
C SER A 547 23.73 -4.16 22.09
N PRO A 548 23.88 -5.11 23.04
CA PRO A 548 24.05 -4.75 24.43
C PRO A 548 25.28 -3.84 24.51
N ALA A 549 25.08 -2.65 25.06
CA ALA A 549 26.15 -1.70 25.30
C ALA A 549 27.32 -2.42 25.96
N ALA A 550 28.52 -2.19 25.42
CA ALA A 550 29.76 -2.59 26.04
C ALA A 550 29.81 -2.08 27.49
N ARG A 551 29.76 -3.02 28.43
CA ARG A 551 30.51 -3.01 29.70
C ARG A 551 30.88 -4.44 30.06
#